data_AF-A0A923C0V8-F1
#
_entry.id   AF-A0A923C0V8-F1
#
_cell.length_a   1.000
_cell.length_b   1.000
_cell.length_c   1.000
_cell.angle_alpha   90.00
_cell.angle_beta   90.00
_cell.angle_gamma   90.00
#
_symmetry.space_group_name_H-M   'P 1'
#
loop_
_entity.id
_entity.type
_entity.pdbx_description
1 polymer ?
#
loop_
_entity_poly.entity_id
_entity_poly.type
_entity_poly.pdbx_seq_one_letter_code
_entity_poly.pdbx_strand_id
1 'polypeptide(L)'
;MPITMAFQPIIRIADGTVFAQEALVRGTEGQSAGDVLKTVSDENRYAFDQTCRVKAIELAAGLKIAEAGSLLSINFLPNAIYEPRACIRMTLTTAMQYGFPLQKIMFEFTEAEKLDTGHLLNILRTYRSMGFLTAIDDFGAGYAGLGLLSKFQPDIVKIDMDLIRSIDTDRVKRTILAPTLRMLRDLGIEVICEGVETLGEMEVLRDMGVELMQGYFLAGPSLASLAPLQPPGAVPEQRSRSAI
;
A
#
# COMPACT_ATOMS: atom_id res chain seq x y z
N MET A 1 0.90 -3.17 23.07
CA MET A 1 0.24 -4.43 22.66
C MET A 1 1.15 -5.16 21.68
N PRO A 2 1.30 -6.49 21.73
CA PRO A 2 2.01 -7.25 20.70
C PRO A 2 1.31 -7.11 19.34
N ILE A 3 2.08 -6.93 18.27
CA ILE A 3 1.56 -6.82 16.90
C ILE A 3 2.20 -7.86 15.98
N THR A 4 1.48 -8.17 14.92
CA THR A 4 1.94 -8.95 13.76
C THR A 4 1.47 -8.25 12.48
N MET A 5 1.76 -8.86 11.32
CA MET A 5 1.29 -8.38 10.02
C MET A 5 0.40 -9.41 9.35
N ALA A 6 -0.63 -8.93 8.66
CA ALA A 6 -1.22 -9.65 7.56
C ALA A 6 -0.65 -9.12 6.24
N PHE A 7 -0.51 -9.97 5.24
CA PHE A 7 -0.04 -9.57 3.91
C PHE A 7 -1.18 -9.70 2.90
N GLN A 8 -1.45 -8.62 2.18
CA GLN A 8 -2.40 -8.63 1.07
C GLN A 8 -1.67 -8.40 -0.25
N PRO A 9 -1.88 -9.25 -1.27
CA PRO A 9 -1.17 -9.09 -2.54
C PRO A 9 -1.80 -7.97 -3.38
N ILE A 10 -0.91 -7.21 -4.02
CA ILE A 10 -1.19 -6.36 -5.16
C ILE A 10 -0.85 -7.17 -6.40
N ILE A 11 -1.82 -7.38 -7.28
CA ILE A 11 -1.71 -8.32 -8.40
C ILE A 11 -1.58 -7.55 -9.71
N ARG A 12 -0.64 -7.99 -10.55
CA ARG A 12 -0.59 -7.62 -11.97
C ARG A 12 -1.63 -8.42 -12.74
N ILE A 13 -2.65 -7.75 -13.24
CA ILE A 13 -3.83 -8.41 -13.83
C ILE A 13 -3.51 -9.12 -15.14
N ALA A 14 -2.52 -8.64 -15.89
CA ALA A 14 -2.15 -9.22 -17.19
C ALA A 14 -1.72 -10.69 -17.10
N ASP A 15 -1.00 -11.07 -16.03
CA ASP A 15 -0.40 -12.39 -15.87
C ASP A 15 -0.72 -13.07 -14.52
N GLY A 16 -1.41 -12.37 -13.61
CA GLY A 16 -1.77 -12.87 -12.29
C GLY A 16 -0.61 -12.91 -11.29
N THR A 17 0.54 -12.32 -11.62
CA THR A 17 1.70 -12.31 -10.73
C THR A 17 1.54 -11.29 -9.60
N VAL A 18 2.20 -11.55 -8.47
CA VAL A 18 2.20 -10.63 -7.33
C VAL A 18 3.26 -9.56 -7.53
N PHE A 19 2.82 -8.33 -7.74
CA PHE A 19 3.67 -7.17 -7.82
C PHE A 19 4.24 -6.80 -6.45
N ALA A 20 3.37 -6.72 -5.44
CA ALA A 20 3.74 -6.34 -4.07
C ALA A 20 2.87 -7.05 -3.04
N GLN A 21 3.34 -7.09 -1.80
CA GLN A 21 2.59 -7.53 -0.62
C GLN A 21 2.49 -6.36 0.34
N GLU A 22 1.28 -5.88 0.60
CA GLU A 22 1.05 -4.83 1.59
C GLU A 22 1.03 -5.43 2.99
N ALA A 23 1.87 -4.92 3.87
CA ALA A 23 1.91 -5.28 5.29
C ALA A 23 0.88 -4.46 6.08
N LEU A 24 -0.16 -5.15 6.51
CA LEU A 24 -1.27 -4.59 7.28
C LEU A 24 -1.14 -4.98 8.74
N VAL A 25 -1.04 -3.99 9.63
CA VAL A 25 -0.90 -4.26 11.07
C VAL A 25 -2.10 -5.02 11.62
N ARG A 26 -1.82 -6.03 12.46
CA ARG A 26 -2.81 -6.83 13.19
C ARG A 26 -2.35 -7.05 14.62
N GLY A 27 -3.29 -7.27 15.54
CA GLY A 27 -2.94 -7.84 16.83
C GLY A 27 -2.56 -9.31 16.68
N THR A 28 -1.75 -9.84 17.60
CA THR A 28 -1.27 -11.24 17.53
C THR A 28 -2.37 -12.28 17.64
N GLU A 29 -3.56 -11.90 18.10
CA GLU A 29 -4.73 -12.77 18.21
C GLU A 29 -5.72 -12.55 17.04
N GLY A 30 -5.29 -11.85 15.98
CA GLY A 30 -6.10 -11.59 14.79
C GLY A 30 -6.90 -10.29 14.84
N GLN A 31 -6.70 -9.42 15.84
CA GLN A 31 -7.38 -8.13 15.92
C GLN A 31 -7.11 -7.27 14.67
N SER A 32 -8.13 -6.52 14.25
CA SER A 32 -8.07 -5.64 13.08
C SER A 32 -7.05 -4.51 13.23
N ALA A 33 -6.65 -3.89 12.12
CA ALA A 33 -5.82 -2.68 12.17
C ALA A 33 -6.48 -1.57 12.99
N GLY A 34 -7.80 -1.39 12.85
CA GLY A 34 -8.56 -0.39 13.60
C GLY A 34 -8.49 -0.61 15.12
N ASP A 35 -8.50 -1.86 15.57
CA ASP A 35 -8.37 -2.17 17.01
C ASP A 35 -6.96 -1.91 17.54
N VAL A 36 -5.93 -2.20 16.73
CA VAL A 36 -4.54 -1.86 17.07
C VAL A 36 -4.37 -0.34 17.13
N LEU A 37 -4.87 0.39 16.13
CA LEU A 37 -4.70 1.84 16.01
C LEU A 37 -5.40 2.62 17.13
N LYS A 38 -6.48 2.10 17.73
CA LYS A 38 -7.10 2.69 18.94
C LYS A 38 -6.13 2.77 20.13
N THR A 39 -5.09 1.95 20.15
CA THR A 39 -4.06 1.96 21.21
C THR A 39 -2.91 2.93 20.94
N VAL A 40 -2.92 3.58 19.76
CA VAL A 40 -1.88 4.52 19.33
C VAL A 40 -2.25 5.93 19.79
N SER A 41 -1.33 6.58 20.49
CA SER A 41 -1.39 7.97 20.91
C SER A 41 -0.22 8.75 20.31
N ASP A 42 -0.24 10.08 20.37
CA ASP A 42 0.86 10.90 19.86
C ASP A 42 2.19 10.62 20.57
N GLU A 43 2.14 10.20 21.85
CA GLU A 43 3.30 9.85 22.66
C GLU A 43 3.98 8.55 22.20
N ASN A 44 3.21 7.58 21.69
CA ASN A 44 3.73 6.27 21.30
C ASN A 44 3.79 6.05 19.77
N ARG A 45 3.23 6.97 18.97
CA ARG A 45 3.11 6.88 17.51
C ARG A 45 4.43 6.53 16.82
N TYR A 46 5.52 7.19 17.21
CA TYR A 46 6.85 6.91 16.64
C TYR A 46 7.34 5.49 16.96
N ALA A 47 7.23 5.08 18.21
CA ALA A 47 7.62 3.73 18.62
C ALA A 47 6.76 2.67 17.93
N PHE A 48 5.46 2.95 17.76
CA PHE A 48 4.52 2.09 17.05
C PHE A 48 4.89 1.95 15.57
N ASP A 49 5.04 3.06 14.83
CA ASP A 49 5.44 3.06 13.41
C ASP A 49 6.76 2.30 13.19
N GLN A 50 7.75 2.56 14.06
CA GLN A 50 9.03 1.83 14.00
C GLN A 50 8.84 0.33 14.22
N THR A 51 7.99 -0.06 15.19
CA THR A 51 7.70 -1.48 15.48
C THR A 51 7.00 -2.15 14.29
N CYS A 52 6.08 -1.44 13.63
CA CYS A 52 5.43 -1.91 12.42
C CYS A 52 6.46 -2.18 11.31
N ARG A 53 7.32 -1.20 11.00
CA ARG A 53 8.36 -1.36 9.96
C ARG A 53 9.28 -2.54 10.23
N VAL A 54 9.73 -2.71 11.48
CA VAL A 54 10.60 -3.84 11.87
C VAL A 54 9.88 -5.17 11.68
N LYS A 55 8.65 -5.28 12.20
CA LYS A 55 7.88 -6.52 12.15
C LYS A 55 7.51 -6.91 10.71
N ALA A 56 7.18 -5.92 9.86
CA ALA A 56 6.89 -6.14 8.45
C ALA A 56 8.11 -6.73 7.71
N ILE A 57 9.30 -6.14 7.88
CA ILE A 57 10.53 -6.61 7.23
C ILE A 57 10.92 -8.00 7.72
N GLU A 58 10.88 -8.24 9.03
CA GLU A 58 11.18 -9.55 9.62
C GLU A 58 10.30 -10.65 9.03
N LEU A 59 8.97 -10.45 9.04
CA LEU A 59 8.03 -11.44 8.52
C LEU A 59 8.17 -11.60 7.00
N ALA A 60 8.35 -10.51 6.26
CA ALA A 60 8.48 -10.56 4.82
C ALA A 60 9.74 -11.29 4.34
N ALA A 61 10.85 -11.13 5.07
CA ALA A 61 12.07 -11.90 4.84
C ALA A 61 11.84 -13.39 5.11
N GLY A 62 11.18 -13.73 6.22
CA GLY A 62 10.83 -15.13 6.53
C GLY A 62 9.90 -15.78 5.49
N LEU A 63 9.01 -14.99 4.89
CA LEU A 63 8.09 -15.40 3.83
C LEU A 63 8.70 -15.35 2.41
N LYS A 64 9.96 -14.93 2.29
CA LYS A 64 10.71 -14.83 1.03
C LYS A 64 10.03 -13.96 -0.04
N ILE A 65 9.39 -12.87 0.39
CA ILE A 65 8.67 -11.94 -0.50
C ILE A 65 9.62 -11.39 -1.58
N ALA A 66 10.83 -10.97 -1.19
CA ALA A 66 11.79 -10.38 -2.10
C ALA A 66 12.35 -11.40 -3.10
N GLU A 67 12.66 -12.62 -2.66
CA GLU A 67 13.15 -13.71 -3.53
C GLU A 67 12.08 -14.19 -4.51
N ALA A 68 10.80 -14.13 -4.13
CA ALA A 68 9.68 -14.37 -5.03
C ALA A 68 9.47 -13.26 -6.09
N GLY A 69 10.25 -12.18 -6.01
CA GLY A 69 10.21 -11.06 -6.95
C GLY A 69 9.25 -9.94 -6.57
N SER A 70 8.47 -10.09 -5.50
CA SER A 70 7.49 -9.10 -5.06
C SER A 70 8.13 -8.00 -4.21
N LEU A 71 7.51 -6.82 -4.23
CA LEU A 71 7.81 -5.73 -3.29
C LEU A 71 7.13 -5.99 -1.94
N LEU A 72 7.67 -5.41 -0.87
CA LEU A 72 7.02 -5.24 0.41
C LEU A 72 6.52 -3.81 0.51
N SER A 73 5.22 -3.63 0.63
CA SER A 73 4.63 -2.33 0.90
C SER A 73 4.36 -2.14 2.40
N ILE A 74 4.74 -0.99 2.94
CA ILE A 74 4.61 -0.69 4.36
C ILE A 74 3.97 0.68 4.52
N ASN A 75 2.83 0.69 5.20
CA ASN A 75 2.18 1.89 5.69
C ASN A 75 3.14 2.69 6.58
N PHE A 76 3.15 4.00 6.38
CA PHE A 76 4.09 4.89 7.00
C PHE A 76 3.37 6.10 7.60
N LEU A 77 3.64 6.43 8.86
CA LEU A 77 3.01 7.54 9.57
C LEU A 77 3.91 8.78 9.56
N PRO A 78 3.79 9.71 8.59
CA PRO A 78 4.74 10.81 8.45
C PRO A 78 4.75 11.78 9.64
N ASN A 79 3.63 11.93 10.37
CA ASN A 79 3.59 12.68 11.63
C ASN A 79 4.51 12.13 12.74
N ALA A 80 5.00 10.90 12.60
CA ALA A 80 5.91 10.30 13.56
C ALA A 80 7.38 10.71 13.34
N ILE A 81 7.71 11.38 12.24
CA ILE A 81 9.09 11.66 11.86
C ILE A 81 9.39 13.13 12.07
N TYR A 82 10.35 13.42 12.91
CA TYR A 82 10.91 14.76 13.03
C TYR A 82 12.23 14.86 12.24
N GLU A 83 13.02 13.78 12.19
CA GLU A 83 14.30 13.72 11.49
C GLU A 83 14.38 12.44 10.64
N PRO A 84 14.19 12.53 9.30
CA PRO A 84 14.03 11.34 8.45
C PRO A 84 15.20 10.36 8.53
N ARG A 85 16.43 10.88 8.56
CA ARG A 85 17.65 10.05 8.62
C ARG A 85 17.79 9.32 9.95
N ALA A 86 17.39 9.93 11.07
CA ALA A 86 17.43 9.28 12.37
C ALA A 86 16.33 8.21 12.47
N CYS A 87 15.11 8.55 12.06
CA CYS A 87 13.93 7.70 12.15
C CYS A 87 13.97 6.46 11.25
N ILE A 88 14.75 6.46 10.17
CA ILE A 88 14.89 5.33 9.25
C ILE A 88 15.98 4.33 9.66
N ARG A 89 16.86 4.67 10.63
CA ARG A 89 18.02 3.83 11.01
C ARG A 89 17.65 2.42 11.43
N MET A 90 16.53 2.27 12.15
CA MET A 90 16.07 0.96 12.58
C MET A 90 15.64 0.11 11.38
N THR A 91 14.87 0.69 10.45
CA THR A 91 14.49 0.03 9.19
C THR A 91 15.72 -0.44 8.41
N LEU A 92 16.72 0.41 8.25
CA LEU A 92 17.96 0.05 7.54
C LEU A 92 18.71 -1.10 8.23
N THR A 93 18.84 -1.03 9.56
CA THR A 93 19.46 -2.09 10.37
C THR A 93 18.71 -3.42 10.23
N THR A 94 17.38 -3.39 10.32
CA THR A 94 16.54 -4.59 10.18
C THR A 94 16.63 -5.16 8.77
N ALA A 95 16.50 -4.33 7.73
CA ALA A 95 16.65 -4.78 6.34
C ALA A 95 18.00 -5.46 6.10
N MET A 96 19.09 -4.86 6.61
CA MET A 96 20.43 -5.46 6.54
C MET A 96 20.52 -6.79 7.32
N GLN A 97 19.99 -6.84 8.55
CA GLN A 97 20.01 -8.04 9.39
C GLN A 97 19.30 -9.24 8.73
N TYR A 98 18.18 -9.00 8.06
CA TYR A 98 17.38 -10.03 7.41
C TYR A 98 17.70 -10.19 5.91
N GLY A 99 18.68 -9.46 5.38
CA GLY A 99 19.05 -9.50 3.96
C GLY A 99 17.96 -8.99 3.01
N PHE A 100 17.02 -8.15 3.49
CA PHE A 100 15.93 -7.63 2.68
C PHE A 100 16.39 -6.43 1.83
N PRO A 101 16.29 -6.48 0.49
CA PRO A 101 16.78 -5.39 -0.36
C PRO A 101 15.95 -4.10 -0.19
N LEU A 102 16.60 -2.95 -0.04
CA LEU A 102 15.92 -1.67 0.18
C LEU A 102 15.03 -1.28 -1.02
N GLN A 103 15.48 -1.59 -2.23
CA GLN A 103 14.72 -1.37 -3.48
C GLN A 103 13.50 -2.28 -3.62
N LYS A 104 13.31 -3.24 -2.71
CA LYS A 104 12.10 -4.05 -2.61
C LYS A 104 11.15 -3.54 -1.53
N ILE A 105 11.45 -2.43 -0.85
CA ILE A 105 10.60 -1.83 0.17
C ILE A 105 9.96 -0.57 -0.42
N MET A 106 8.63 -0.52 -0.38
CA MET A 106 7.78 0.60 -0.76
C MET A 106 7.17 1.20 0.50
N PHE A 107 7.32 2.51 0.70
CA PHE A 107 6.64 3.23 1.77
C PHE A 107 5.40 3.94 1.24
N GLU A 108 4.27 3.63 1.87
CA GLU A 108 2.97 4.23 1.59
C GLU A 108 2.70 5.36 2.57
N PHE A 109 2.30 6.52 2.07
CA PHE A 109 1.91 7.65 2.89
C PHE A 109 0.54 8.17 2.46
N THR A 110 -0.33 8.38 3.44
CA THR A 110 -1.73 8.76 3.18
C THR A 110 -1.86 10.24 2.85
N GLU A 111 -2.73 10.57 1.89
CA GLU A 111 -3.05 11.96 1.51
C GLU A 111 -3.65 12.77 2.68
N ALA A 112 -4.37 12.11 3.60
CA ALA A 112 -5.12 12.74 4.68
C ALA A 112 -4.26 13.30 5.83
N GLU A 113 -2.99 12.92 5.93
CA GLU A 113 -2.12 13.42 7.01
C GLU A 113 -1.77 14.90 6.80
N LYS A 114 -2.33 15.77 7.65
CA LYS A 114 -2.02 17.21 7.64
C LYS A 114 -0.58 17.46 8.11
N LEU A 115 0.34 17.54 7.16
CA LEU A 115 1.74 17.87 7.40
C LEU A 115 2.17 19.13 6.67
N ASP A 116 3.22 19.75 7.19
CA ASP A 116 3.97 20.74 6.42
C ASP A 116 4.50 20.08 5.14
N THR A 117 4.16 20.65 3.98
CA THR A 117 4.54 20.09 2.69
C THR A 117 6.07 20.04 2.52
N GLY A 118 6.80 21.00 3.09
CA GLY A 118 8.26 21.02 3.02
C GLY A 118 8.88 19.84 3.76
N HIS A 119 8.39 19.55 4.95
CA HIS A 119 8.80 18.39 5.74
C HIS A 119 8.49 17.06 5.08
N LEU A 120 7.27 16.89 4.55
CA LEU A 120 6.90 15.68 3.80
C LEU A 120 7.81 15.47 2.58
N LEU A 121 8.07 16.52 1.80
CA LEU A 121 8.98 16.45 0.66
C LEU A 121 10.41 16.05 1.07
N ASN A 122 10.88 16.52 2.23
CA ASN A 122 12.19 16.15 2.77
C ASN A 122 12.24 14.65 3.11
N ILE A 123 11.20 14.12 3.76
CA ILE A 123 11.07 12.68 4.06
C ILE A 123 11.14 11.86 2.76
N LEU A 124 10.25 12.17 1.81
CA LEU A 124 10.10 11.40 0.56
C LEU A 124 11.39 11.41 -0.27
N ARG A 125 12.02 12.58 -0.43
CA ARG A 125 13.31 12.69 -1.15
C ARG A 125 14.43 11.95 -0.43
N THR A 126 14.46 12.02 0.90
CA THR A 126 15.47 11.29 1.68
C THR A 126 15.32 9.79 1.47
N TYR A 127 14.12 9.24 1.53
CA TYR A 127 13.90 7.80 1.40
C TYR A 127 14.14 7.31 -0.01
N ARG A 128 13.69 8.06 -1.02
CA ARG A 128 14.01 7.78 -2.42
C ARG A 128 15.53 7.76 -2.66
N SER A 129 16.27 8.70 -2.07
CA SER A 129 17.75 8.73 -2.18
C SER A 129 18.46 7.54 -1.53
N MET A 130 17.78 6.83 -0.62
CA MET A 130 18.27 5.61 0.01
C MET A 130 17.88 4.33 -0.76
N GLY A 131 17.13 4.47 -1.85
CA GLY A 131 16.71 3.37 -2.71
C GLY A 131 15.34 2.78 -2.39
N PHE A 132 14.58 3.37 -1.46
CA PHE A 132 13.19 2.97 -1.22
C PHE A 132 12.28 3.47 -2.34
N LEU A 133 11.21 2.71 -2.61
CA LEU A 133 10.10 3.19 -3.42
C LEU A 133 9.12 4.00 -2.55
N THR A 134 8.45 4.95 -3.17
CA THR A 134 7.47 5.82 -2.52
C THR A 134 6.11 5.70 -3.19
N ALA A 135 5.05 5.63 -2.37
CA ALA A 135 3.68 5.51 -2.82
C ALA A 135 2.77 6.51 -2.09
N ILE A 136 1.92 7.22 -2.82
CA ILE A 136 0.80 7.96 -2.21
C ILE A 136 -0.37 6.99 -2.02
N ASP A 137 -0.90 6.93 -0.82
CA ASP A 137 -2.08 6.13 -0.45
C ASP A 137 -3.35 6.98 -0.36
N ASP A 138 -4.52 6.34 -0.54
CA ASP A 138 -5.85 6.97 -0.55
C ASP A 138 -5.98 8.17 -1.53
N PHE A 139 -5.33 8.10 -2.70
CA PHE A 139 -5.36 9.21 -3.65
C PHE A 139 -6.77 9.45 -4.19
N GLY A 140 -7.26 10.68 -4.00
CA GLY A 140 -8.60 11.10 -4.41
C GLY A 140 -9.64 11.14 -3.30
N ALA A 141 -9.32 10.63 -2.10
CA ALA A 141 -10.13 10.83 -0.89
C ALA A 141 -9.96 12.25 -0.30
N GLY A 142 -8.88 12.97 -0.67
CA GLY A 142 -8.51 14.28 -0.15
C GLY A 142 -8.41 15.41 -1.18
N TYR A 143 -7.92 16.57 -0.71
CA TYR A 143 -7.76 17.80 -1.51
C TYR A 143 -6.29 18.11 -1.89
N ALA A 144 -5.32 17.33 -1.42
CA ALA A 144 -3.89 17.65 -1.45
C ALA A 144 -3.09 16.95 -2.57
N GLY A 145 -3.63 15.90 -3.18
CA GLY A 145 -2.91 15.00 -4.09
C GLY A 145 -2.25 15.71 -5.28
N LEU A 146 -3.00 16.54 -6.02
CA LEU A 146 -2.45 17.29 -7.17
C LEU A 146 -1.38 18.31 -6.77
N GLY A 147 -1.58 18.98 -5.63
CA GLY A 147 -0.63 19.95 -5.11
C GLY A 147 0.71 19.29 -4.75
N LEU A 148 0.67 18.08 -4.18
CA LEU A 148 1.88 17.30 -3.92
C LEU A 148 2.54 16.82 -5.21
N LEU A 149 1.76 16.28 -6.16
CA LEU A 149 2.26 15.81 -7.46
C LEU A 149 2.95 16.91 -8.27
N SER A 150 2.61 18.18 -8.06
CA SER A 150 3.33 19.30 -8.69
C SER A 150 4.76 19.51 -8.15
N LYS A 151 5.07 19.00 -6.96
CA LYS A 151 6.36 19.20 -6.25
C LYS A 151 7.19 17.92 -6.13
N PHE A 152 6.54 16.76 -6.17
CA PHE A 152 7.15 15.45 -6.08
C PHE A 152 6.29 14.40 -6.76
N GLN A 153 6.90 13.62 -7.64
CA GLN A 153 6.27 12.47 -8.29
C GLN A 153 6.74 11.20 -7.55
N PRO A 154 5.83 10.51 -6.83
CA PRO A 154 6.14 9.21 -6.24
C PRO A 154 6.34 8.17 -7.34
N ASP A 155 6.82 7.00 -6.95
CA ASP A 155 6.93 5.87 -7.88
C ASP A 155 5.55 5.25 -8.14
N ILE A 156 4.68 5.25 -7.12
CA ILE A 156 3.33 4.67 -7.15
C ILE A 156 2.27 5.66 -6.63
N VAL A 157 1.05 5.59 -7.17
CA VAL A 157 -0.17 6.15 -6.58
C VAL A 157 -1.21 5.04 -6.42
N LYS A 158 -1.79 4.93 -5.22
CA LYS A 158 -2.89 4.02 -4.89
C LYS A 158 -4.20 4.81 -4.91
N ILE A 159 -5.11 4.43 -5.80
CA ILE A 159 -6.42 5.07 -5.96
C ILE A 159 -7.36 4.52 -4.89
N ASP A 160 -7.90 5.45 -4.09
CA ASP A 160 -8.79 5.14 -2.99
C ASP A 160 -10.02 4.33 -3.42
N MET A 161 -10.47 3.44 -2.54
CA MET A 161 -11.58 2.54 -2.81
C MET A 161 -12.89 3.26 -3.10
N ASP A 162 -13.13 4.48 -2.59
CA ASP A 162 -14.36 5.22 -2.86
C ASP A 162 -14.48 5.59 -4.35
N LEU A 163 -13.36 5.74 -5.08
CA LEU A 163 -13.38 5.94 -6.53
C LEU A 163 -13.54 4.62 -7.32
N ILE A 164 -13.27 3.48 -6.69
CA ILE A 164 -13.30 2.15 -7.31
C ILE A 164 -14.63 1.44 -7.10
N ARG A 165 -15.21 1.55 -5.91
CA ARG A 165 -16.47 0.90 -5.51
C ARG A 165 -17.59 1.19 -6.50
N SER A 166 -18.22 0.17 -7.05
CA SER A 166 -19.33 0.30 -8.00
C SER A 166 -18.98 1.07 -9.29
N ILE A 167 -17.70 1.21 -9.65
CA ILE A 167 -17.30 1.93 -10.87
C ILE A 167 -17.92 1.32 -12.14
N ASP A 168 -18.24 0.03 -12.11
CA ASP A 168 -18.92 -0.75 -13.15
C ASP A 168 -20.38 -0.35 -13.41
N THR A 169 -20.98 0.42 -12.50
CA THR A 169 -22.33 0.98 -12.66
C THR A 169 -22.38 2.51 -12.52
N ASP A 170 -21.32 3.12 -11.99
CA ASP A 170 -21.24 4.57 -11.78
C ASP A 170 -20.48 5.29 -12.90
N ARG A 171 -21.23 6.03 -13.73
CA ARG A 171 -20.66 6.85 -14.82
C ARG A 171 -19.81 8.02 -14.30
N VAL A 172 -20.15 8.61 -13.16
CA VAL A 172 -19.43 9.76 -12.58
C VAL A 172 -18.03 9.31 -12.19
N LYS A 173 -17.91 8.18 -11.49
CA LYS A 173 -16.59 7.61 -11.11
C LYS A 173 -15.71 7.35 -12.33
N ARG A 174 -16.24 6.74 -13.40
CA ARG A 174 -15.48 6.57 -14.65
C ARG A 174 -15.04 7.88 -15.28
N THR A 175 -15.91 8.89 -15.24
CA THR A 175 -15.65 10.22 -15.82
C THR A 175 -14.53 10.94 -15.07
N ILE A 176 -14.43 10.74 -13.75
CA ILE A 176 -13.37 11.29 -12.90
C ILE A 176 -12.08 10.47 -13.05
N LEU A 177 -12.16 9.14 -12.97
CA LEU A 177 -10.97 8.29 -12.92
C LEU A 177 -10.22 8.25 -14.25
N ALA A 178 -10.90 8.26 -15.39
CA ALA A 178 -10.25 8.18 -16.70
C ALA A 178 -9.21 9.29 -16.96
N PRO A 179 -9.50 10.60 -16.76
CA PRO A 179 -8.49 11.63 -16.87
C PRO A 179 -7.41 11.55 -15.79
N THR A 180 -7.76 11.13 -14.57
CA THR A 180 -6.76 10.93 -13.49
C THR A 180 -5.73 9.88 -13.88
N LEU A 181 -6.15 8.73 -14.39
CA LEU A 181 -5.25 7.67 -14.87
C LEU A 181 -4.36 8.14 -16.03
N ARG A 182 -4.88 8.96 -16.93
CA ARG A 182 -4.08 9.56 -18.01
C ARG A 182 -3.01 10.49 -17.45
N MET A 183 -3.39 11.39 -16.55
CA MET A 183 -2.45 12.32 -15.91
C MET A 183 -1.34 11.58 -15.16
N LEU A 184 -1.66 10.57 -14.36
CA LEU A 184 -0.65 9.79 -13.61
C LEU A 184 0.32 9.08 -14.56
N ARG A 185 -0.19 8.50 -15.64
CA ARG A 185 0.63 7.87 -16.70
C ARG A 185 1.55 8.88 -17.39
N ASP A 186 1.05 10.06 -17.72
CA ASP A 186 1.84 11.14 -18.35
C ASP A 186 2.95 11.65 -17.41
N LEU A 187 2.74 11.56 -16.09
CA LEU A 187 3.75 11.83 -15.06
C LEU A 187 4.74 10.67 -14.83
N GLY A 188 4.55 9.52 -15.50
CA GLY A 188 5.37 8.32 -15.32
C GLY A 188 5.15 7.63 -13.98
N ILE A 189 3.97 7.78 -13.38
CA ILE A 189 3.60 7.21 -12.09
C ILE A 189 2.81 5.92 -12.30
N GLU A 190 3.22 4.85 -11.64
CA GLU A 190 2.50 3.57 -11.65
C GLU A 190 1.24 3.66 -10.78
N VAL A 191 0.13 3.05 -11.23
CA VAL A 191 -1.16 3.15 -10.54
C VAL A 191 -1.61 1.81 -10.01
N ILE A 192 -1.98 1.78 -8.73
CA ILE A 192 -2.68 0.67 -8.09
C ILE A 192 -4.12 1.12 -7.83
N CYS A 193 -5.10 0.33 -8.24
CA CYS A 193 -6.49 0.54 -7.82
C CYS A 193 -6.86 -0.40 -6.68
N GLU A 194 -7.31 0.18 -5.57
CA GLU A 194 -7.58 -0.56 -4.34
C GLU A 194 -9.06 -0.83 -4.11
N GLY A 195 -9.32 -1.82 -3.26
CA GLY A 195 -10.69 -2.17 -2.91
C GLY A 195 -11.46 -2.77 -4.09
N VAL A 196 -10.87 -3.61 -4.94
CA VAL A 196 -11.65 -4.36 -5.93
C VAL A 196 -12.42 -5.51 -5.24
N GLU A 197 -13.76 -5.54 -5.33
CA GLU A 197 -14.62 -6.58 -4.76
C GLU A 197 -15.46 -7.36 -5.76
N THR A 198 -15.62 -6.85 -6.97
CA THR A 198 -16.42 -7.54 -7.99
C THR A 198 -15.67 -7.70 -9.30
N LEU A 199 -16.13 -8.68 -10.10
CA LEU A 199 -15.65 -8.88 -11.46
C LEU A 199 -15.88 -7.63 -12.32
N GLY A 200 -17.05 -7.00 -12.19
CA GLY A 200 -17.39 -5.81 -12.96
C GLY A 200 -16.45 -4.64 -12.68
N GLU A 201 -16.12 -4.40 -11.41
CA GLU A 201 -15.13 -3.37 -11.03
C GLU A 201 -13.76 -3.68 -11.66
N MET A 202 -13.28 -4.92 -11.54
CA MET A 202 -12.01 -5.34 -12.13
C MET A 202 -11.98 -5.17 -13.66
N GLU A 203 -13.03 -5.59 -14.35
CA GLU A 203 -13.12 -5.51 -15.81
C GLU A 203 -13.11 -4.07 -16.30
N VAL A 204 -13.88 -3.18 -15.66
CA VAL A 204 -13.88 -1.75 -16.02
C VAL A 204 -12.52 -1.11 -15.78
N LEU A 205 -11.86 -1.41 -14.66
CA LEU A 205 -10.51 -0.90 -14.40
C LEU A 205 -9.48 -1.40 -15.41
N ARG A 206 -9.55 -2.69 -15.78
CA ARG A 206 -8.70 -3.29 -16.82
C ARG A 206 -8.92 -2.60 -18.15
N ASP A 207 -10.17 -2.37 -18.55
CA ASP A 207 -10.52 -1.70 -19.79
C ASP A 207 -10.09 -0.22 -19.80
N MET A 208 -9.99 0.41 -18.63
CA MET A 208 -9.40 1.74 -18.43
C MET A 208 -7.86 1.73 -18.44
N GLY A 209 -7.24 0.55 -18.57
CA GLY A 209 -5.79 0.36 -18.68
C GLY A 209 -5.06 0.34 -17.35
N VAL A 210 -5.73 -0.04 -16.25
CA VAL A 210 -5.10 -0.28 -14.95
C VAL A 210 -4.46 -1.67 -14.95
N GLU A 211 -3.17 -1.74 -14.63
CA GLU A 211 -2.42 -3.00 -14.62
C GLU A 211 -2.32 -3.66 -13.25
N LEU A 212 -2.32 -2.86 -12.18
CA LEU A 212 -2.15 -3.31 -10.80
C LEU A 212 -3.42 -3.09 -10.00
N MET A 213 -3.89 -4.12 -9.32
CA MET A 213 -5.11 -4.05 -8.53
C MET A 213 -4.95 -4.81 -7.20
N GLN A 214 -5.66 -4.32 -6.19
CA GLN A 214 -5.74 -4.93 -4.87
C GLN A 214 -7.18 -4.96 -4.39
N GLY A 215 -7.59 -6.06 -3.76
CA GLY A 215 -8.92 -6.16 -3.16
C GLY A 215 -9.37 -7.59 -2.88
N TYR A 216 -10.45 -7.72 -2.12
CA TYR A 216 -10.98 -9.01 -1.67
C TYR A 216 -11.46 -9.93 -2.80
N PHE A 217 -11.84 -9.36 -3.95
CA PHE A 217 -12.14 -10.16 -5.14
C PHE A 217 -10.94 -10.99 -5.58
N LEU A 218 -9.76 -10.38 -5.54
CA LEU A 218 -8.50 -10.97 -5.99
C LEU A 218 -7.93 -11.88 -4.91
N ALA A 219 -7.65 -11.31 -3.73
CA ALA A 219 -7.21 -12.02 -2.55
C ALA A 219 -7.33 -11.11 -1.31
N GLY A 220 -7.82 -11.71 -0.21
CA GLY A 220 -7.84 -11.06 1.10
C GLY A 220 -6.48 -11.10 1.81
N PRO A 221 -6.30 -10.30 2.86
CA PRO A 221 -5.10 -10.33 3.70
C PRO A 221 -4.94 -11.68 4.41
N SER A 222 -3.71 -12.16 4.50
CA SER A 222 -3.37 -13.41 5.19
C SER A 222 -2.43 -13.17 6.36
N LEU A 223 -2.81 -13.63 7.56
CA LEU A 223 -2.07 -13.36 8.80
C LEU A 223 -0.73 -14.11 8.80
N ALA A 224 0.38 -13.38 8.95
CA ALA A 224 1.75 -13.89 8.98
C ALA A 224 2.09 -14.92 7.88
N SER A 225 1.41 -14.84 6.74
CA SER A 225 1.54 -15.78 5.62
C SER A 225 1.14 -15.08 4.31
N LEU A 226 1.35 -15.74 3.17
CA LEU A 226 0.97 -15.23 1.86
C LEU A 226 -0.35 -15.87 1.42
N ALA A 227 -1.28 -15.04 0.91
CA ALA A 227 -2.55 -15.54 0.42
C ALA A 227 -2.34 -16.47 -0.79
N PRO A 228 -3.10 -17.58 -0.89
CA PRO A 228 -3.09 -18.40 -2.09
C PRO A 228 -3.70 -17.61 -3.24
N LEU A 229 -2.96 -17.50 -4.35
CA LEU A 229 -3.47 -16.86 -5.56
C LEU A 229 -4.39 -17.81 -6.31
N GLN A 230 -5.43 -17.26 -6.92
CA GLN A 230 -6.20 -18.01 -7.89
C GLN A 230 -5.43 -18.08 -9.22
N PRO A 231 -5.53 -19.20 -9.97
CA PRO A 231 -4.90 -19.30 -11.27
C PRO A 231 -5.48 -18.25 -12.24
N PRO A 232 -4.68 -17.75 -13.21
CA PRO A 232 -5.13 -16.77 -14.18
C PRO A 232 -6.40 -17.25 -14.92
N GLY A 233 -7.44 -16.41 -14.95
CA GLY A 233 -8.71 -16.71 -15.63
C GLY A 233 -9.74 -17.49 -14.82
N ALA A 234 -9.43 -17.88 -13.57
CA ALA A 234 -10.47 -18.33 -12.64
C ALA A 234 -11.30 -17.13 -12.17
N VAL A 235 -12.62 -17.22 -12.29
CA VAL A 235 -13.53 -16.26 -11.65
C VAL A 235 -13.58 -16.61 -10.16
N PRO A 236 -13.27 -15.68 -9.24
CA PRO A 236 -13.40 -15.90 -7.82
C PRO A 236 -14.84 -16.28 -7.44
N GLU A 237 -15.00 -17.40 -6.74
CA GLU A 237 -16.24 -17.65 -6.00
C GLU A 237 -16.43 -16.52 -4.97
N GLN A 238 -17.61 -15.87 -4.97
CA GLN A 238 -17.94 -14.81 -4.02
C GLN A 238 -17.76 -15.31 -2.58
N ARG A 239 -16.67 -14.91 -1.91
CA ARG A 239 -16.48 -15.20 -0.49
C ARG A 239 -17.33 -14.25 0.34
N SER A 240 -18.31 -14.81 1.04
CA SER A 240 -19.16 -14.07 1.99
C SER A 240 -18.32 -13.42 3.09
N ARG A 241 -18.56 -12.13 3.35
CA ARG A 241 -17.91 -11.25 4.35
C ARG A 241 -18.12 -11.67 5.82
N SER A 242 -18.52 -12.90 6.12
CA SER A 242 -19.03 -13.26 7.44
C SER A 242 -17.97 -13.55 8.51
N ALA A 243 -16.68 -13.32 8.26
CA ALA A 243 -15.63 -13.62 9.24
C ALA A 243 -14.31 -12.85 9.01
N ILE A 244 -14.31 -11.51 9.10
CA ILE A 244 -13.10 -10.71 9.37
C ILE A 244 -13.50 -9.49 10.21
#